data_AF-A0A172YPC0-F1
#
_entry.id   AF-A0A172YPC0-F1
#
_cell.length_a   1.000
_cell.length_b   1.000
_cell.length_c   1.000
_cell.angle_alpha   90.00
_cell.angle_beta   90.00
_cell.angle_gamma   90.00
#
_symmetry.space_group_name_H-M   'P 1'
#
loop_
_entity.id
_entity.type
_entity.pdbx_description
1 polymer ?
#
loop_
_entity_poly.entity_id
_entity_poly.type
_entity_poly.pdbx_seq_one_letter_code
_entity_poly.pdbx_strand_id
1 'polypeptide(L)'
;MHIETQVQLKPFNTLNLDAVASHYTQIKNTDDLVEAIRFAEQERLNLLILSGGSNMLLPEQIHALVIHMDIQGIELLDDNDEYQRLRVGAGQVWHDFVLWTTAHQFYGLQNLALIPGLVGASPVQNIGAYGVEVGEFIDLVEVYDRQLKCFSSIQAADCDFAYRHSIFKDDPNRYVITHVVFKLLKQAVLKLNYGDLKNAVGDEQTPENLQQQVIHIRQSKLPNPKEYPNVGSFFKNPVVDQQVFDSIEQKFPQLPHYPQPNNQVKMAAGWLIDQSGWKGKQLGKVGMFHKQALVLVNYADASLKDVRATYRAVQHDVFEKFNIALEPEPVLFNEQGLIHSHQDN
;
A
#
# COMPACT_ATOMS: atom_id res chain seq x y z
N MET A 1 -21.64 1.85 18.65
CA MET A 1 -21.53 1.84 17.16
C MET A 1 -22.83 2.25 16.43
N HIS A 2 -22.75 2.83 15.22
CA HIS A 2 -23.88 3.09 14.30
C HIS A 2 -23.64 2.40 12.95
N ILE A 3 -24.58 1.60 12.45
CA ILE A 3 -24.51 0.99 11.11
C ILE A 3 -25.33 1.82 10.13
N GLU A 4 -24.67 2.29 9.08
CA GLU A 4 -25.28 2.95 7.93
C GLU A 4 -25.49 1.93 6.80
N THR A 5 -26.50 2.15 5.96
CA THR A 5 -26.79 1.29 4.81
C THR A 5 -26.73 2.07 3.50
N GLN A 6 -26.40 1.38 2.41
CA GLN A 6 -26.31 1.97 1.06
C GLN A 6 -25.33 3.16 1.00
N VAL A 7 -24.15 3.00 1.60
CA VAL A 7 -23.15 4.06 1.70
C VAL A 7 -22.30 4.13 0.44
N GLN A 8 -22.19 5.32 -0.14
CA GLN A 8 -21.33 5.61 -1.27
C GLN A 8 -19.85 5.62 -0.85
N LEU A 9 -19.03 4.76 -1.47
CA LEU A 9 -17.62 4.57 -1.18
C LEU A 9 -16.67 5.34 -2.11
N LYS A 10 -17.18 6.02 -3.14
CA LYS A 10 -16.38 6.86 -4.04
C LYS A 10 -15.43 7.84 -3.30
N PRO A 11 -15.85 8.52 -2.21
CA PRO A 11 -14.94 9.38 -1.42
C PRO A 11 -13.88 8.64 -0.60
N PHE A 12 -14.03 7.32 -0.42
CA PHE A 12 -13.19 6.51 0.46
C PHE A 12 -12.19 5.62 -0.31
N ASN A 13 -12.12 5.70 -1.64
CA ASN A 13 -11.13 4.97 -2.43
C ASN A 13 -10.42 5.89 -3.42
N THR A 14 -9.09 5.81 -3.48
CA THR A 14 -8.29 6.81 -4.20
C THR A 14 -8.32 6.66 -5.72
N LEU A 15 -8.79 5.52 -6.23
CA LEU A 15 -9.08 5.33 -7.66
C LEU A 15 -10.41 5.98 -8.08
N ASN A 16 -11.19 6.46 -7.10
CA ASN A 16 -12.46 7.15 -7.29
C ASN A 16 -13.49 6.29 -8.06
N LEU A 17 -13.48 4.98 -7.81
CA LEU A 17 -14.48 4.06 -8.32
C LEU A 17 -15.81 4.28 -7.62
N ASP A 18 -16.88 4.31 -8.41
CA ASP A 18 -18.25 4.42 -7.92
C ASP A 18 -18.69 3.07 -7.36
N ALA A 19 -18.78 2.98 -6.04
CA ALA A 19 -19.00 1.73 -5.32
C ALA A 19 -19.92 1.98 -4.14
N VAL A 20 -20.98 1.19 -3.98
CA VAL A 20 -21.94 1.32 -2.87
C VAL A 20 -21.83 0.12 -1.93
N ALA A 21 -21.64 0.39 -0.65
CA ALA A 21 -21.65 -0.62 0.40
C ALA A 21 -23.06 -0.84 0.94
N SER A 22 -23.46 -2.11 1.07
CA SER A 22 -24.76 -2.47 1.67
C SER A 22 -24.84 -2.03 3.14
N HIS A 23 -23.75 -2.20 3.89
CA HIS A 23 -23.61 -1.84 5.29
C HIS A 23 -22.23 -1.21 5.51
N TYR A 24 -22.18 -0.21 6.34
CA TYR A 24 -20.96 0.54 6.65
C TYR A 24 -20.96 0.95 8.11
N THR A 25 -19.77 0.93 8.71
CA THR A 25 -19.56 1.46 10.06
C THR A 25 -18.14 2.00 10.20
N GLN A 26 -18.00 3.04 11.02
CA GLN A 26 -16.70 3.59 11.39
C GLN A 26 -16.30 3.07 12.79
N ILE A 27 -15.04 2.63 12.93
CA ILE A 27 -14.49 2.05 14.16
C ILE A 27 -13.56 3.05 14.82
N LYS A 28 -13.93 3.57 15.99
CA LYS A 28 -13.12 4.57 16.71
C LYS A 28 -12.33 4.00 17.88
N ASN A 29 -12.68 2.80 18.32
CA ASN A 29 -12.01 2.07 19.39
C ASN A 29 -12.19 0.55 19.18
N THR A 30 -11.55 -0.24 20.04
CA THR A 30 -11.60 -1.72 19.98
C THR A 30 -12.98 -2.30 20.29
N ASP A 31 -13.80 -1.62 21.10
CA ASP A 31 -15.14 -2.11 21.44
C ASP A 31 -16.08 -1.99 20.23
N ASP A 32 -16.00 -0.88 19.48
CA ASP A 32 -16.72 -0.71 18.20
C ASP A 32 -16.40 -1.86 17.24
N LEU A 33 -15.14 -2.32 17.19
CA LEU A 33 -14.73 -3.42 16.31
C LEU A 33 -15.42 -4.73 16.69
N VAL A 34 -15.46 -5.06 17.99
CA VAL A 34 -16.12 -6.28 18.47
C VAL A 34 -17.63 -6.21 18.21
N GLU A 35 -18.25 -5.05 18.41
CA GLU A 35 -19.66 -4.82 18.07
C GLU A 35 -19.93 -5.01 16.58
N ALA A 36 -19.08 -4.46 15.71
CA ALA A 36 -19.20 -4.57 14.25
C ALA A 36 -19.08 -6.01 13.77
N ILE A 37 -18.10 -6.76 14.29
CA ILE A 37 -17.90 -8.17 13.95
C ILE A 37 -19.13 -8.99 14.38
N ARG A 38 -19.65 -8.75 15.59
CA ARG A 38 -20.86 -9.43 16.07
C ARG A 38 -22.07 -9.13 15.19
N PHE A 39 -22.26 -7.88 14.78
CA PHE A 39 -23.33 -7.50 13.85
C PHE A 39 -23.21 -8.24 12.52
N ALA A 40 -22.01 -8.27 11.93
CA ALA A 40 -21.79 -8.99 10.67
C ALA A 40 -22.06 -10.49 10.78
N GLU A 41 -21.70 -11.13 11.91
CA GLU A 41 -22.02 -12.54 12.16
C GLU A 41 -23.54 -12.78 12.24
N GLN A 42 -24.28 -11.88 12.89
CA GLN A 42 -25.74 -11.96 13.02
C GLN A 42 -26.44 -11.79 11.67
N GLU A 43 -26.00 -10.83 10.86
CA GLU A 43 -26.53 -10.54 9.53
C GLU A 43 -25.95 -11.43 8.42
N ARG A 44 -25.01 -12.33 8.76
CA ARG A 44 -24.28 -13.21 7.82
C ARG A 44 -23.57 -12.45 6.70
N LEU A 45 -22.98 -11.31 7.05
CA LEU A 45 -22.23 -10.46 6.14
C LEU A 45 -20.73 -10.78 6.23
N ASN A 46 -20.04 -10.73 5.09
CA ASN A 46 -18.59 -10.66 5.08
C ASN A 46 -18.11 -9.31 5.61
N LEU A 47 -16.83 -9.25 5.98
CA LEU A 47 -16.17 -8.02 6.38
C LEU A 47 -15.21 -7.55 5.31
N LEU A 48 -15.30 -6.28 4.95
CA LEU A 48 -14.31 -5.58 4.15
C LEU A 48 -13.69 -4.49 5.03
N ILE A 49 -12.39 -4.61 5.32
CA ILE A 49 -11.68 -3.61 6.12
C ILE A 49 -11.23 -2.47 5.20
N LEU A 50 -11.81 -1.30 5.41
CA LEU A 50 -11.50 -0.07 4.71
C LEU A 50 -10.56 0.77 5.58
N SER A 51 -9.31 0.86 5.14
CA SER A 51 -8.34 1.84 5.63
C SER A 51 -8.45 3.11 4.79
N GLY A 52 -7.34 3.68 4.32
CA GLY A 52 -7.36 4.87 3.45
C GLY A 52 -7.74 4.62 1.99
N GLY A 53 -8.18 3.41 1.63
CA GLY A 53 -8.64 3.05 0.28
C GLY A 53 -7.63 3.28 -0.85
N SER A 54 -6.33 3.33 -0.52
CA SER A 54 -5.26 3.69 -1.46
C SER A 54 -4.68 2.54 -2.28
N ASN A 55 -5.13 1.30 -2.01
CA ASN A 55 -4.63 0.09 -2.65
C ASN A 55 -5.75 -0.94 -2.93
N MET A 56 -6.92 -0.47 -3.37
CA MET A 56 -8.13 -1.29 -3.51
C MET A 56 -8.80 -1.06 -4.86
N LEU A 57 -9.33 -2.14 -5.46
CA LEU A 57 -10.23 -2.11 -6.60
C LEU A 57 -11.60 -2.64 -6.16
N LEU A 58 -12.60 -1.76 -6.19
CA LEU A 58 -13.94 -2.04 -5.67
C LEU A 58 -14.93 -2.28 -6.81
N PRO A 59 -15.84 -3.26 -6.70
CA PRO A 59 -16.97 -3.39 -7.61
C PRO A 59 -18.02 -2.30 -7.31
N GLU A 60 -18.97 -2.12 -8.24
CA GLU A 60 -20.01 -1.09 -8.12
C GLU A 60 -20.95 -1.31 -6.93
N GLN A 61 -21.16 -2.57 -6.54
CA GLN A 61 -22.02 -2.94 -5.42
C GLN A 61 -21.29 -3.93 -4.52
N ILE A 62 -21.32 -3.68 -3.20
CA ILE A 62 -20.67 -4.50 -2.19
C ILE A 62 -21.70 -4.90 -1.13
N HIS A 63 -22.13 -6.15 -1.18
CA HIS A 63 -22.94 -6.81 -0.17
C HIS A 63 -22.07 -7.39 0.97
N ALA A 64 -21.51 -6.48 1.77
CA ALA A 64 -20.75 -6.78 2.97
C ALA A 64 -20.92 -5.68 4.02
N LEU A 65 -20.41 -5.90 5.23
CA LEU A 65 -20.14 -4.83 6.19
C LEU A 65 -18.75 -4.25 5.88
N VAL A 66 -18.74 -3.00 5.42
CA VAL A 66 -17.51 -2.21 5.28
C VAL A 66 -17.17 -1.59 6.62
N ILE A 67 -16.01 -1.96 7.16
CA ILE A 67 -15.47 -1.48 8.42
C ILE A 67 -14.43 -0.41 8.11
N HIS A 68 -14.76 0.87 8.31
CA HIS A 68 -13.83 1.97 8.14
C HIS A 68 -13.04 2.20 9.43
N MET A 69 -11.73 1.96 9.38
CA MET A 69 -10.84 2.06 10.54
C MET A 69 -10.52 3.52 10.87
N ASP A 70 -10.89 3.97 12.06
CA ASP A 70 -10.70 5.34 12.58
C ASP A 70 -10.20 5.34 14.04
N ILE A 71 -9.49 4.28 14.45
CA ILE A 71 -8.82 4.26 15.76
C ILE A 71 -7.64 5.23 15.69
N GLN A 72 -7.77 6.39 16.34
CA GLN A 72 -6.77 7.45 16.36
C GLN A 72 -5.86 7.35 17.60
N GLY A 73 -4.77 8.12 17.58
CA GLY A 73 -3.92 8.33 18.74
C GLY A 73 -2.49 7.83 18.56
N ILE A 74 -1.57 8.52 19.23
CA ILE A 74 -0.15 8.19 19.33
C ILE A 74 0.19 8.18 20.82
N GLU A 75 0.59 7.03 21.34
CA GLU A 75 0.92 6.82 22.75
C GLU A 75 2.39 6.41 22.88
N LEU A 76 3.12 7.08 23.77
CA LEU A 76 4.49 6.72 24.12
C LEU A 76 4.46 5.56 25.14
N LEU A 77 4.99 4.40 24.74
CA LEU A 77 5.06 3.21 25.60
C LEU A 77 6.38 3.12 26.38
N ASP A 78 7.48 3.46 25.71
CA ASP A 78 8.83 3.32 26.25
C ASP A 78 9.74 4.38 25.64
N ASP A 79 10.70 4.84 26.45
CA ASP A 79 11.61 5.92 26.11
C ASP A 79 12.99 5.67 26.74
N ASN A 80 14.01 5.45 25.90
CA ASN A 80 15.39 5.30 26.35
C ASN A 80 16.35 6.09 25.45
N ASP A 81 17.65 5.98 25.69
CA ASP A 81 18.65 6.79 24.98
C ASP A 81 18.78 6.47 23.48
N GLU A 82 18.37 5.29 23.05
CA GLU A 82 18.53 4.81 21.67
C GLU A 82 17.25 4.97 20.84
N TYR A 83 16.09 4.66 21.43
CA TYR A 83 14.83 4.58 20.72
C TYR A 83 13.63 5.02 21.56
N GLN A 84 12.51 5.25 20.88
CA GLN A 84 11.18 5.36 21.48
C GLN A 84 10.22 4.33 20.89
N ARG A 85 9.37 3.76 21.75
CA ARG A 85 8.28 2.87 21.33
C ARG A 85 6.97 3.64 21.33
N LEU A 86 6.36 3.75 20.16
CA LEU A 86 5.11 4.48 19.95
C LEU A 86 4.01 3.51 19.54
N ARG A 87 2.92 3.45 20.29
CA ARG A 87 1.70 2.73 19.92
C ARG A 87 0.79 3.67 19.17
N VAL A 88 0.46 3.33 17.93
CA VAL A 88 -0.25 4.21 17.00
C VAL A 88 -1.52 3.55 16.51
N GLY A 89 -2.64 4.25 16.62
CA GLY A 89 -3.95 3.78 16.17
C GLY A 89 -3.98 3.51 14.66
N ALA A 90 -4.64 2.42 14.26
CA ALA A 90 -4.70 1.97 12.87
C ALA A 90 -5.37 2.98 11.91
N GLY A 91 -6.18 3.89 12.44
CA GLY A 91 -6.85 4.96 11.70
C GLY A 91 -6.00 6.22 11.48
N GLN A 92 -4.81 6.31 12.08
CA GLN A 92 -3.94 7.48 11.93
C GLN A 92 -3.47 7.61 10.47
N VAL A 93 -3.55 8.81 9.89
CA VAL A 93 -3.02 9.08 8.54
C VAL A 93 -1.51 8.84 8.52
N TRP A 94 -1.05 7.95 7.64
CA TRP A 94 0.37 7.53 7.59
C TRP A 94 1.30 8.72 7.36
N HIS A 95 1.02 9.54 6.34
CA HIS A 95 1.90 10.65 6.01
C HIS A 95 2.03 11.65 7.15
N ASP A 96 0.93 11.98 7.81
CA ASP A 96 0.91 12.91 8.94
C ASP A 96 1.69 12.35 10.13
N PHE A 97 1.61 11.04 10.38
CA PHE A 97 2.45 10.37 11.37
C PHE A 97 3.95 10.45 11.03
N VAL A 98 4.33 10.25 9.76
CA VAL A 98 5.73 10.42 9.32
C VAL A 98 6.24 11.86 9.51
N LEU A 99 5.40 12.86 9.21
CA LEU A 99 5.75 14.26 9.48
C LEU A 99 5.89 14.53 10.98
N TRP A 100 4.93 14.05 11.76
CA TRP A 100 4.91 14.19 13.22
C TRP A 100 6.15 13.60 13.87
N THR A 101 6.55 12.38 13.48
CA THR A 101 7.76 11.71 14.05
C THR A 101 9.02 12.53 13.79
N THR A 102 9.19 13.07 12.58
CA THR A 102 10.36 13.90 12.25
C THR A 102 10.37 15.20 13.07
N ALA A 103 9.21 15.86 13.23
CA ALA A 103 9.09 17.07 14.05
C ALA A 103 9.39 16.83 15.54
N HIS A 104 9.20 15.60 16.03
CA HIS A 104 9.50 15.20 17.40
C HIS A 104 10.88 14.51 17.53
N GLN A 105 11.72 14.57 16.49
CA GLN A 105 13.07 14.00 16.48
C GLN A 105 13.09 12.47 16.65
N PHE A 106 12.09 11.78 16.09
CA PHE A 106 12.04 10.33 15.97
C PHE A 106 12.29 9.92 14.52
N TYR A 107 13.28 9.06 14.33
CA TYR A 107 13.88 8.80 13.03
C TYR A 107 13.68 7.35 12.57
N GLY A 108 13.71 7.17 11.25
CA GLY A 108 13.54 5.89 10.56
C GLY A 108 12.52 5.95 9.43
N LEU A 109 11.47 6.76 9.57
CA LEU A 109 10.33 6.76 8.63
C LEU A 109 10.44 7.80 7.50
N GLN A 110 11.49 8.62 7.45
CA GLN A 110 11.60 9.76 6.52
C GLN A 110 11.50 9.34 5.04
N ASN A 111 12.12 8.21 4.68
CA ASN A 111 12.06 7.62 3.35
C ASN A 111 10.64 7.20 2.92
N LEU A 112 9.74 7.01 3.88
CA LEU A 112 8.36 6.54 3.67
C LEU A 112 7.35 7.69 3.64
N ALA A 113 7.81 8.94 3.60
CA ALA A 113 6.95 10.10 3.51
C ALA A 113 6.10 10.10 2.23
N LEU A 114 4.90 10.68 2.32
CA LEU A 114 3.93 10.81 1.22
C LEU A 114 3.48 9.46 0.61
N ILE A 115 3.54 8.37 1.39
CA ILE A 115 2.78 7.15 1.08
C ILE A 115 1.32 7.37 1.52
N PRO A 116 0.32 7.19 0.64
CA PRO A 116 -1.08 7.32 1.03
C PRO A 116 -1.57 6.14 1.87
N GLY A 117 -2.54 6.38 2.74
CA GLY A 117 -3.18 5.34 3.56
C GLY A 117 -3.14 5.67 5.04
N LEU A 118 -3.61 4.72 5.85
CA LEU A 118 -3.58 4.82 7.32
C LEU A 118 -2.55 3.83 7.88
N VAL A 119 -2.10 4.09 9.10
CA VAL A 119 -1.06 3.32 9.80
C VAL A 119 -1.39 1.83 9.85
N GLY A 120 -2.65 1.45 10.06
CA GLY A 120 -3.05 0.04 10.16
C GLY A 120 -2.83 -0.77 8.88
N ALA A 121 -2.80 -0.13 7.70
CA ALA A 121 -2.52 -0.80 6.44
C ALA A 121 -1.01 -0.92 6.15
N SER A 122 -0.15 -0.19 6.87
CA SER A 122 1.29 -0.18 6.65
C SER A 122 1.95 -1.57 6.78
N PRO A 123 1.58 -2.43 7.76
CA PRO A 123 2.22 -3.74 7.90
C PRO A 123 1.75 -4.73 6.85
N VAL A 124 0.51 -4.61 6.35
CA VAL A 124 -0.15 -5.61 5.50
C VAL A 124 0.70 -5.96 4.26
N GLN A 125 1.21 -4.91 3.59
CA GLN A 125 2.09 -5.08 2.44
C GLN A 125 3.51 -4.59 2.72
N ASN A 126 3.91 -4.48 4.00
CA ASN A 126 5.23 -3.96 4.39
C ASN A 126 5.63 -2.75 3.54
N ILE A 127 4.87 -1.64 3.67
CA ILE A 127 5.04 -0.49 2.78
C ILE A 127 6.51 -0.06 2.73
N GLY A 128 6.99 0.25 1.53
CA GLY A 128 8.41 0.54 1.33
C GLY A 128 8.63 1.50 0.18
N ALA A 129 9.56 2.42 0.40
CA ALA A 129 9.99 3.41 -0.58
C ALA A 129 11.44 3.82 -0.28
N TYR A 130 12.17 4.14 -1.35
CA TYR A 130 13.51 4.71 -1.25
C TYR A 130 14.49 3.90 -0.39
N GLY A 131 14.47 2.57 -0.53
CA GLY A 131 15.39 1.66 0.16
C GLY A 131 15.09 1.42 1.63
N VAL A 132 13.89 1.77 2.08
CA VAL A 132 13.38 1.50 3.43
C VAL A 132 12.04 0.79 3.35
N GLU A 133 11.83 -0.16 4.26
CA GLU A 133 10.55 -0.84 4.47
C GLU A 133 10.06 -0.62 5.91
N VAL A 134 8.76 -0.50 6.11
CA VAL A 134 8.18 -0.17 7.42
C VAL A 134 8.45 -1.24 8.48
N GLY A 135 8.56 -2.51 8.07
CA GLY A 135 8.87 -3.63 8.95
C GLY A 135 10.19 -3.48 9.71
N GLU A 136 11.14 -2.68 9.19
CA GLU A 136 12.40 -2.36 9.89
C GLU A 136 12.18 -1.57 11.20
N PHE A 137 11.02 -0.89 11.32
CA PHE A 137 10.69 0.01 12.44
C PHE A 137 9.42 -0.41 13.19
N ILE A 138 8.80 -1.53 12.83
CA ILE A 138 7.69 -2.10 13.59
C ILE A 138 8.29 -3.01 14.67
N ASP A 139 7.78 -2.87 15.89
CA ASP A 139 8.12 -3.72 17.02
C ASP A 139 7.09 -4.86 17.16
N LEU A 140 5.80 -4.50 17.13
CA LEU A 140 4.69 -5.45 17.07
C LEU A 140 3.45 -4.83 16.43
N VAL A 141 2.51 -5.69 16.03
CA VAL A 141 1.21 -5.32 15.47
C VAL A 141 0.11 -5.85 16.39
N GLU A 142 -0.79 -4.97 16.83
CA GLU A 142 -1.95 -5.37 17.64
C GLU A 142 -3.14 -5.64 16.73
N VAL A 143 -3.77 -6.80 16.95
CA VAL A 143 -4.82 -7.32 16.08
C VAL A 143 -5.99 -7.85 16.89
N TYR A 144 -7.17 -7.84 16.28
CA TYR A 144 -8.23 -8.77 16.61
C TYR A 144 -8.10 -10.00 15.71
N ASP A 145 -7.86 -11.18 16.30
CA ASP A 145 -7.87 -12.45 15.58
C ASP A 145 -9.32 -12.94 15.47
N ARG A 146 -9.86 -12.95 14.25
CA ARG A 146 -11.26 -13.33 13.98
C ARG A 146 -11.51 -14.83 14.12
N GLN A 147 -10.47 -15.67 14.02
CA GLN A 147 -10.59 -17.11 14.23
C GLN A 147 -10.62 -17.43 15.72
N LEU A 148 -9.71 -16.83 16.50
CA LEU A 148 -9.63 -17.03 17.95
C LEU A 148 -10.62 -16.15 18.74
N LYS A 149 -11.20 -15.14 18.08
CA LYS A 149 -12.15 -14.18 18.65
C LYS A 149 -11.60 -13.39 19.84
N CYS A 150 -10.31 -13.07 19.82
CA CYS A 150 -9.64 -12.31 20.87
C CYS A 150 -8.65 -11.30 20.31
N PHE A 151 -8.31 -10.31 21.13
CA PHE A 151 -7.18 -9.43 20.83
C PHE A 151 -5.86 -10.14 21.11
N SER A 152 -4.88 -9.89 20.26
CA SER A 152 -3.53 -10.42 20.38
C SER A 152 -2.52 -9.42 19.82
N SER A 153 -1.24 -9.72 20.04
CA SER A 153 -0.11 -8.95 19.50
C SER A 153 0.82 -9.91 18.75
N ILE A 154 1.19 -9.54 17.54
CA ILE A 154 2.12 -10.30 16.70
C ILE A 154 3.43 -9.53 16.66
N GLN A 155 4.52 -10.15 17.10
CA GLN A 155 5.84 -9.51 17.06
C GLN A 155 6.28 -9.30 15.61
N ALA A 156 7.10 -8.29 15.34
CA ALA A 156 7.60 -8.03 13.99
C ALA A 156 8.33 -9.23 13.38
N ALA A 157 9.05 -10.00 14.21
CA ALA A 157 9.72 -11.24 13.79
C ALA A 157 8.75 -12.34 13.33
N ASP A 158 7.50 -12.32 13.83
CA ASP A 158 6.45 -13.27 13.48
C ASP A 158 5.54 -12.75 12.35
N CYS A 159 5.72 -11.50 11.90
CA CYS A 159 4.92 -10.91 10.82
C CYS A 159 5.37 -11.34 9.42
N ASP A 160 6.51 -12.05 9.31
CA ASP A 160 7.12 -12.51 8.05
C ASP A 160 7.20 -11.40 6.98
N PHE A 161 7.70 -10.23 7.38
CA PHE A 161 7.81 -9.09 6.49
C PHE A 161 8.78 -9.38 5.33
N ALA A 162 8.30 -9.17 4.11
CA ALA A 162 9.11 -9.24 2.90
C ALA A 162 8.64 -8.18 1.87
N TYR A 163 9.25 -8.17 0.68
CA TYR A 163 8.91 -7.21 -0.36
C TYR A 163 7.42 -7.29 -0.73
N ARG A 164 6.64 -6.26 -0.36
CA ARG A 164 5.19 -6.19 -0.58
C ARG A 164 4.39 -7.33 0.05
N HIS A 165 4.90 -7.92 1.15
CA HIS A 165 4.34 -9.11 1.77
C HIS A 165 4.43 -9.10 3.30
N SER A 166 3.47 -9.79 3.94
CA SER A 166 3.46 -10.16 5.35
C SER A 166 2.42 -11.27 5.56
N ILE A 167 2.40 -11.88 6.75
CA ILE A 167 1.38 -12.89 7.12
C ILE A 167 -0.07 -12.39 6.98
N PHE A 168 -0.29 -11.06 7.04
CA PHE A 168 -1.62 -10.47 6.89
C PHE A 168 -2.17 -10.62 5.47
N LYS A 169 -1.33 -10.95 4.50
CA LYS A 169 -1.73 -11.31 3.13
C LYS A 169 -1.88 -12.81 2.92
N ASP A 170 -1.23 -13.63 3.73
CA ASP A 170 -1.33 -15.08 3.66
C ASP A 170 -2.68 -15.58 4.18
N ASP A 171 -3.20 -14.95 5.24
CA ASP A 171 -4.56 -15.17 5.74
C ASP A 171 -5.32 -13.83 5.81
N PRO A 172 -5.75 -13.29 4.65
CA PRO A 172 -6.25 -11.92 4.55
C PRO A 172 -7.59 -11.68 5.27
N ASN A 173 -8.26 -12.75 5.73
CA ASN A 173 -9.53 -12.67 6.43
C ASN A 173 -9.40 -12.87 7.95
N ARG A 174 -8.22 -13.22 8.47
CA ARG A 174 -8.08 -13.57 9.89
C ARG A 174 -7.89 -12.39 10.80
N TYR A 175 -7.00 -11.46 10.45
CA TYR A 175 -6.59 -10.40 11.37
C TYR A 175 -7.20 -9.04 11.00
N VAL A 176 -7.67 -8.31 12.01
CA VAL A 176 -7.99 -6.88 11.88
C VAL A 176 -7.00 -6.09 12.73
N ILE A 177 -6.13 -5.33 12.07
CA ILE A 177 -5.12 -4.50 12.75
C ILE A 177 -5.79 -3.31 13.42
N THR A 178 -5.56 -3.14 14.73
CA THR A 178 -6.12 -2.03 15.51
C THR A 178 -5.07 -0.99 15.87
N HIS A 179 -3.84 -1.41 16.12
CA HIS A 179 -2.70 -0.53 16.39
C HIS A 179 -1.42 -1.14 15.83
N VAL A 180 -0.44 -0.28 15.58
CA VAL A 180 0.92 -0.68 15.23
C VAL A 180 1.87 -0.04 16.25
N VAL A 181 2.77 -0.83 16.81
CA VAL A 181 3.81 -0.33 17.71
C VAL A 181 5.09 -0.17 16.91
N PHE A 182 5.58 1.07 16.84
CA PHE A 182 6.83 1.40 16.16
C PHE A 182 7.96 1.54 17.16
N LYS A 183 9.16 1.11 16.79
CA LYS A 183 10.43 1.37 17.49
C LYS A 183 11.24 2.34 16.64
N LEU A 184 11.21 3.62 17.00
CA LEU A 184 11.85 4.70 16.24
C LEU A 184 13.13 5.18 16.91
N LEU A 185 14.11 5.56 16.11
CA LEU A 185 15.45 5.92 16.58
C LEU A 185 15.49 7.36 17.11
N LYS A 186 16.27 7.62 18.15
CA LYS A 186 16.61 8.99 18.59
C LYS A 186 17.83 9.58 17.88
N GLN A 187 18.62 8.73 17.24
CA GLN A 187 19.71 9.13 16.36
C GLN A 187 19.39 8.75 14.92
N ALA A 188 19.50 9.71 14.01
CA ALA A 188 19.14 9.49 12.63
C ALA A 188 20.17 8.65 11.88
N VAL A 189 19.68 7.68 11.12
CA VAL A 189 20.47 6.93 10.13
C VAL A 189 19.89 7.22 8.75
N LEU A 190 20.55 8.08 7.98
CA LEU A 190 20.03 8.54 6.69
C LEU A 190 20.25 7.48 5.60
N LYS A 191 19.15 7.00 5.02
CA LYS A 191 19.15 6.02 3.94
C LYS A 191 19.10 6.76 2.59
N LEU A 192 20.27 7.07 2.03
CA LEU A 192 20.42 7.92 0.83
C LEU A 192 20.71 7.15 -0.46
N ASN A 193 20.92 5.83 -0.38
CA ASN A 193 21.48 5.02 -1.48
C ASN A 193 20.49 4.68 -2.60
N TYR A 194 19.25 5.22 -2.57
CA TYR A 194 18.22 4.90 -3.56
C TYR A 194 18.05 6.00 -4.60
N GLY A 195 18.33 5.67 -5.86
CA GLY A 195 18.14 6.57 -7.01
C GLY A 195 18.86 7.90 -6.81
N ASP A 196 18.15 9.00 -7.06
CA ASP A 196 18.71 10.35 -7.01
C ASP A 196 18.76 10.95 -5.60
N LEU A 197 18.38 10.21 -4.54
CA LEU A 197 18.21 10.81 -3.20
C LEU A 197 19.48 11.44 -2.65
N LYS A 198 20.63 10.78 -2.79
CA LYS A 198 21.91 11.33 -2.34
C LYS A 198 22.21 12.68 -3.01
N ASN A 199 21.92 12.79 -4.31
CA ASN A 199 22.14 14.02 -5.06
C ASN A 199 21.11 15.10 -4.68
N ALA A 200 19.86 14.72 -4.43
CA ALA A 200 18.81 15.64 -4.03
C ALA A 200 19.04 16.23 -2.62
N VAL A 201 19.53 15.41 -1.67
CA VAL A 201 19.86 15.85 -0.30
C VAL A 201 21.11 16.73 -0.30
N GLY A 202 22.12 16.40 -1.10
CA GLY A 202 23.36 17.18 -1.17
C GLY A 202 24.14 17.16 0.15
N ASP A 203 24.69 18.32 0.52
CA ASP A 203 25.57 18.46 1.70
C ASP A 203 24.79 18.61 3.01
N GLU A 204 23.53 19.05 2.97
CA GLU A 204 22.68 19.20 4.16
C GLU A 204 22.04 17.86 4.52
N GLN A 205 22.85 16.96 5.07
CA GLN A 205 22.42 15.61 5.44
C GLN A 205 21.69 15.62 6.79
N THR A 206 20.45 16.11 6.78
CA THR A 206 19.52 16.09 7.92
C THR A 206 18.29 15.23 7.62
N PRO A 207 17.64 14.65 8.65
CA PRO A 207 16.38 13.91 8.49
C PRO A 207 15.27 14.74 7.88
N GLU A 208 15.20 16.02 8.24
CA GLU A 208 14.22 16.98 7.74
C GLU A 208 14.44 17.22 6.25
N ASN A 209 15.68 17.47 5.82
CA ASN A 209 15.98 17.62 4.40
C ASN A 209 15.71 16.32 3.63
N LEU A 210 16.11 15.15 4.15
CA LEU A 210 15.77 13.85 3.55
C LEU A 210 14.26 13.69 3.34
N GLN A 211 13.45 13.98 4.37
CA GLN A 211 12.00 13.92 4.27
C GLN A 211 11.47 14.87 3.18
N GLN A 212 11.96 16.12 3.14
CA GLN A 212 11.55 17.10 2.13
C GLN A 212 11.91 16.66 0.71
N GLN A 213 13.13 16.13 0.49
CA GLN A 213 13.55 15.64 -0.82
C GLN A 213 12.73 14.43 -1.25
N VAL A 214 12.41 13.51 -0.33
CA VAL A 214 11.52 12.38 -0.61
C VAL A 214 10.15 12.87 -1.06
N ILE A 215 9.55 13.83 -0.34
CA ILE A 215 8.25 14.42 -0.68
C ILE A 215 8.33 15.07 -2.07
N HIS A 216 9.35 15.89 -2.33
CA HIS A 216 9.53 16.58 -3.60
C HIS A 216 9.67 15.61 -4.79
N ILE A 217 10.55 14.60 -4.67
CA ILE A 217 10.75 13.60 -5.72
C ILE A 217 9.45 12.85 -5.98
N ARG A 218 8.71 12.45 -4.92
CA ARG A 218 7.41 11.79 -5.08
C ARG A 218 6.41 12.67 -5.81
N GLN A 219 6.27 13.94 -5.43
CA GLN A 219 5.35 14.88 -6.10
C GLN A 219 5.73 15.15 -7.56
N SER A 220 7.02 15.12 -7.91
CA SER A 220 7.44 15.30 -9.30
C SER A 220 7.05 14.14 -10.23
N LYS A 221 6.94 12.91 -9.68
CA LYS A 221 6.74 11.67 -10.44
C LYS A 221 5.34 11.07 -10.28
N LEU A 222 4.75 11.15 -9.09
CA LEU A 222 3.50 10.49 -8.73
C LEU A 222 2.32 11.47 -8.82
N PRO A 223 1.20 11.06 -9.46
CA PRO A 223 0.01 11.89 -9.50
C PRO A 223 -0.66 11.97 -8.12
N ASN A 224 -1.12 13.17 -7.75
CA ASN A 224 -2.01 13.35 -6.61
C ASN A 224 -3.37 12.67 -6.91
N PRO A 225 -3.82 11.69 -6.11
CA PRO A 225 -5.10 11.00 -6.37
C PRO A 225 -6.32 11.92 -6.40
N LYS A 226 -6.26 13.11 -5.79
CA LYS A 226 -7.35 14.10 -5.86
C LYS A 226 -7.49 14.72 -7.26
N GLU A 227 -6.39 14.83 -8.01
CA GLU A 227 -6.37 15.39 -9.37
C GLU A 227 -6.43 14.29 -10.43
N TYR A 228 -5.76 13.17 -10.15
CA TYR A 228 -5.62 12.02 -11.03
C TYR A 228 -5.86 10.76 -10.20
N PRO A 229 -7.12 10.34 -10.01
CA PRO A 229 -7.45 9.17 -9.19
C PRO A 229 -6.62 7.94 -9.57
N ASN A 230 -5.94 7.37 -8.57
CA ASN A 230 -4.98 6.27 -8.75
C ASN A 230 -4.76 5.52 -7.42
N VAL A 231 -4.13 4.35 -7.49
CA VAL A 231 -3.77 3.50 -6.34
C VAL A 231 -2.25 3.34 -6.21
N GLY A 232 -1.50 4.37 -6.62
CA GLY A 232 -0.05 4.31 -6.66
C GLY A 232 0.47 3.39 -7.77
N SER A 233 1.54 2.64 -7.47
CA SER A 233 2.10 1.68 -8.42
C SER A 233 1.10 0.54 -8.62
N PHE A 234 0.63 0.37 -9.85
CA PHE A 234 -0.43 -0.60 -10.12
C PHE A 234 0.10 -2.03 -10.22
N PHE A 235 1.36 -2.21 -10.60
CA PHE A 235 2.01 -3.52 -10.69
C PHE A 235 3.21 -3.61 -9.75
N LYS A 236 3.45 -4.80 -9.22
CA LYS A 236 4.70 -5.12 -8.53
C LYS A 236 5.85 -5.15 -9.53
N ASN A 237 7.07 -4.90 -9.04
CA ASN A 237 8.26 -5.18 -9.84
C ASN A 237 8.46 -6.70 -9.94
N PRO A 238 8.53 -7.29 -11.15
CA PRO A 238 8.74 -8.72 -11.30
C PRO A 238 10.12 -9.13 -10.76
N VAL A 239 10.15 -10.22 -10.01
CA VAL A 239 11.37 -10.88 -9.54
C VAL A 239 11.50 -12.18 -10.32
N VAL A 240 12.63 -12.35 -11.01
CA VAL A 240 12.89 -13.49 -11.89
C VAL A 240 14.24 -14.11 -11.56
N ASP A 241 14.45 -15.36 -11.96
CA ASP A 241 15.75 -15.99 -11.85
C ASP A 241 16.77 -15.34 -12.81
N GLN A 242 18.05 -15.38 -12.42
CA GLN A 242 19.14 -14.78 -13.21
C GLN A 242 19.13 -15.19 -14.69
N GLN A 243 18.85 -16.47 -15.00
CA GLN A 243 18.81 -16.96 -16.38
C GLN A 243 17.74 -16.28 -17.24
N VAL A 244 16.57 -16.00 -16.65
CA VAL A 244 15.49 -15.28 -17.34
C VAL A 244 15.93 -13.83 -17.58
N PHE A 245 16.51 -13.19 -16.56
CA PHE A 245 17.03 -11.83 -16.68
C PHE A 245 18.10 -11.71 -17.77
N ASP A 246 19.10 -12.59 -17.80
CA ASP A 246 20.20 -12.56 -18.78
C ASP A 246 19.67 -12.60 -20.23
N SER A 247 18.62 -13.39 -20.47
CA SER A 247 17.97 -13.50 -21.79
C SER A 247 17.28 -12.20 -22.24
N ILE A 248 16.77 -11.42 -21.28
CA ILE A 248 16.11 -10.13 -21.51
C ILE A 248 17.15 -9.03 -21.66
N GLU A 249 18.16 -9.00 -20.79
CA GLU A 249 19.23 -7.99 -20.77
C GLU A 249 19.99 -7.96 -22.10
N GLN A 250 20.24 -9.12 -22.73
CA GLN A 250 20.85 -9.19 -24.06
C GLN A 250 20.12 -8.37 -25.12
N LYS A 251 18.79 -8.29 -25.03
CA LYS A 251 17.95 -7.49 -25.94
C LYS A 251 17.72 -6.06 -25.43
N PHE A 252 17.81 -5.88 -24.10
CA PHE A 252 17.44 -4.66 -23.40
C PHE A 252 18.48 -4.28 -22.34
N PRO A 253 19.70 -3.87 -22.74
CA PRO A 253 20.83 -3.64 -21.82
C PRO A 253 20.63 -2.43 -20.88
N GLN A 254 19.62 -1.60 -21.13
CA GLN A 254 19.28 -0.43 -20.32
C GLN A 254 18.18 -0.72 -19.29
N LEU A 255 17.72 -1.98 -19.16
CA LEU A 255 16.68 -2.37 -18.21
C LEU A 255 17.16 -2.15 -16.77
N PRO A 256 16.53 -1.23 -16.01
CA PRO A 256 16.88 -1.04 -14.61
C PRO A 256 16.51 -2.28 -13.81
N HIS A 257 17.47 -2.79 -13.06
CA HIS A 257 17.34 -4.01 -12.30
C HIS A 257 18.12 -3.94 -10.99
N TYR A 258 17.72 -4.78 -10.03
CA TYR A 258 18.30 -4.83 -8.71
C TYR A 258 18.52 -6.30 -8.33
N PRO A 259 19.77 -6.73 -8.07
CA PRO A 259 20.04 -8.06 -7.55
C PRO A 259 19.26 -8.34 -6.27
N GLN A 260 18.74 -9.55 -6.12
CA GLN A 260 18.04 -10.03 -4.94
C GLN A 260 18.79 -11.25 -4.37
N PRO A 261 18.48 -11.68 -3.13
CA PRO A 261 18.96 -12.96 -2.60
C PRO A 261 18.59 -14.14 -3.52
N ASN A 262 19.22 -15.29 -3.30
CA ASN A 262 18.94 -16.55 -4.02
C ASN A 262 19.11 -16.45 -5.55
N ASN A 263 20.01 -15.60 -6.03
CA ASN A 263 20.30 -15.44 -7.47
C ASN A 263 19.08 -15.00 -8.30
N GLN A 264 18.21 -14.20 -7.68
CA GLN A 264 17.08 -13.57 -8.34
C GLN A 264 17.39 -12.11 -8.68
N VAL A 265 16.65 -11.57 -9.64
CA VAL A 265 16.78 -10.19 -10.11
C VAL A 265 15.41 -9.55 -10.15
N LYS A 266 15.29 -8.38 -9.51
CA LYS A 266 14.08 -7.56 -9.54
C LYS A 266 14.19 -6.53 -10.66
N MET A 267 13.28 -6.60 -11.63
CA MET A 267 13.26 -5.69 -12.78
C MET A 267 12.25 -4.56 -12.59
N ALA A 268 12.55 -3.36 -13.11
CA ALA A 268 11.65 -2.22 -12.99
C ALA A 268 10.41 -2.36 -13.90
N ALA A 269 9.25 -2.68 -13.33
CA ALA A 269 7.99 -2.82 -14.06
C ALA A 269 7.60 -1.53 -14.81
N GLY A 270 7.83 -0.36 -14.20
CA GLY A 270 7.58 0.93 -14.84
C GLY A 270 8.37 1.09 -16.15
N TRP A 271 9.59 0.58 -16.23
CA TRP A 271 10.39 0.60 -17.46
C TRP A 271 9.83 -0.36 -18.51
N LEU A 272 9.44 -1.58 -18.11
CA LEU A 272 8.81 -2.55 -19.02
C LEU A 272 7.54 -1.97 -19.66
N ILE A 273 6.68 -1.32 -18.85
CA ILE A 273 5.44 -0.69 -19.31
C ILE A 273 5.73 0.50 -20.24
N ASP A 274 6.71 1.34 -19.91
CA ASP A 274 7.16 2.46 -20.75
C ASP A 274 7.63 1.95 -22.12
N GLN A 275 8.49 0.93 -22.12
CA GLN A 275 9.00 0.33 -23.34
C GLN A 275 7.95 -0.42 -24.15
N SER A 276 6.86 -0.90 -23.54
CA SER A 276 5.68 -1.41 -24.26
C SER A 276 4.77 -0.29 -24.79
N GLY A 277 5.18 0.97 -24.68
CA GLY A 277 4.48 2.12 -25.28
C GLY A 277 3.25 2.59 -24.48
N TRP A 278 3.16 2.23 -23.20
CA TRP A 278 1.99 2.55 -22.38
C TRP A 278 2.11 3.86 -21.61
N LYS A 279 3.29 4.45 -21.46
CA LYS A 279 3.46 5.70 -20.73
C LYS A 279 2.68 6.85 -21.38
N GLY A 280 1.69 7.37 -20.67
CA GLY A 280 0.77 8.40 -21.18
C GLY A 280 -0.33 7.87 -22.11
N LYS A 281 -0.36 6.57 -22.40
CA LYS A 281 -1.39 5.93 -23.23
C LYS A 281 -2.65 5.68 -22.41
N GLN A 282 -3.80 5.91 -23.03
CA GLN A 282 -5.11 5.66 -22.45
C GLN A 282 -5.87 4.61 -23.25
N LEU A 283 -6.72 3.86 -22.55
CA LEU A 283 -7.73 2.98 -23.11
C LEU A 283 -9.10 3.42 -22.56
N GLY A 284 -9.78 4.26 -23.33
CA GLY A 284 -11.04 4.86 -22.89
C GLY A 284 -10.82 5.80 -21.69
N LYS A 285 -11.42 5.48 -20.55
CA LYS A 285 -11.42 6.33 -19.33
C LYS A 285 -10.19 6.14 -18.44
N VAL A 286 -9.38 5.13 -18.71
CA VAL A 286 -8.27 4.70 -17.84
C VAL A 286 -6.98 4.68 -18.66
N GLY A 287 -5.84 4.95 -18.06
CA GLY A 287 -4.54 4.88 -18.75
C GLY A 287 -3.35 4.88 -17.81
N MET A 288 -2.14 4.73 -18.36
CA MET A 288 -0.93 4.84 -17.54
C MET A 288 -0.42 6.29 -17.55
N PHE A 289 0.05 6.76 -16.39
CA PHE A 289 0.41 8.16 -16.19
C PHE A 289 1.65 8.57 -17.00
N HIS A 290 1.61 9.76 -17.59
CA HIS A 290 2.66 10.25 -18.49
C HIS A 290 4.01 10.48 -17.81
N LYS A 291 4.05 10.78 -16.49
CA LYS A 291 5.31 10.94 -15.75
C LYS A 291 5.84 9.65 -15.14
N GLN A 292 4.95 8.69 -14.87
CA GLN A 292 5.30 7.43 -14.21
C GLN A 292 4.44 6.29 -14.78
N ALA A 293 5.03 5.49 -15.66
CA ALA A 293 4.35 4.43 -16.39
C ALA A 293 3.81 3.31 -15.49
N LEU A 294 4.26 3.21 -14.24
CA LEU A 294 3.76 2.22 -13.29
C LEU A 294 2.42 2.62 -12.65
N VAL A 295 1.99 3.88 -12.79
CA VAL A 295 0.77 4.39 -12.16
C VAL A 295 -0.37 4.37 -13.16
N LEU A 296 -1.41 3.58 -12.89
CA LEU A 296 -2.67 3.60 -13.63
C LEU A 296 -3.56 4.69 -13.05
N VAL A 297 -4.13 5.51 -13.92
CA VAL A 297 -4.97 6.66 -13.59
C VAL A 297 -6.36 6.46 -14.18
N ASN A 298 -7.36 6.75 -13.36
CA ASN A 298 -8.73 6.94 -13.79
C ASN A 298 -8.93 8.42 -14.17
N TYR A 299 -9.14 8.70 -15.46
CA TYR A 299 -9.28 10.04 -16.02
C TYR A 299 -10.73 10.55 -16.07
N ALA A 300 -11.71 9.70 -15.76
CA ALA A 300 -13.14 10.03 -15.82
C ALA A 300 -13.93 9.17 -14.81
N ASP A 301 -15.21 8.91 -15.04
CA ASP A 301 -15.99 7.97 -14.23
C ASP A 301 -15.79 6.53 -14.73
N ALA A 302 -14.59 5.98 -14.53
CA ALA A 302 -14.28 4.59 -14.88
C ALA A 302 -14.98 3.59 -13.95
N SER A 303 -15.46 2.50 -14.53
CA SER A 303 -15.91 1.32 -13.81
C SER A 303 -14.73 0.40 -13.49
N LEU A 304 -14.92 -0.56 -12.57
CA LEU A 304 -13.96 -1.64 -12.35
C LEU A 304 -13.64 -2.40 -13.65
N LYS A 305 -14.62 -2.56 -14.54
CA LYS A 305 -14.44 -3.20 -15.85
C LYS A 305 -13.46 -2.43 -16.74
N ASP A 306 -13.54 -1.10 -16.77
CA ASP A 306 -12.63 -0.24 -17.54
C ASP A 306 -11.18 -0.38 -17.02
N VAL A 307 -11.04 -0.41 -15.69
CA VAL A 307 -9.74 -0.61 -15.02
C VAL A 307 -9.16 -1.99 -15.36
N ARG A 308 -9.97 -3.05 -15.24
CA ARG A 308 -9.57 -4.43 -15.59
C ARG A 308 -9.17 -4.57 -17.06
N ALA A 309 -9.94 -3.98 -17.97
CA ALA A 309 -9.62 -3.99 -19.39
C ALA A 309 -8.25 -3.33 -19.66
N THR A 310 -7.98 -2.21 -18.99
CA THR A 310 -6.73 -1.45 -19.20
C THR A 310 -5.52 -2.18 -18.65
N TYR A 311 -5.56 -2.66 -17.40
CA TYR A 311 -4.39 -3.33 -16.84
C TYR A 311 -4.12 -4.67 -17.54
N ARG A 312 -5.14 -5.37 -18.04
CA ARG A 312 -4.97 -6.60 -18.84
C ARG A 312 -4.32 -6.32 -20.18
N ALA A 313 -4.66 -5.20 -20.83
CA ALA A 313 -3.98 -4.78 -22.06
C ALA A 313 -2.50 -4.44 -21.81
N VAL A 314 -2.19 -3.80 -20.68
CA VAL A 314 -0.79 -3.55 -20.26
C VAL A 314 -0.04 -4.87 -20.02
N GLN A 315 -0.64 -5.80 -19.26
CA GLN A 315 -0.06 -7.12 -19.01
C GLN A 315 0.22 -7.87 -20.31
N HIS A 316 -0.73 -7.86 -21.24
CA HIS A 316 -0.58 -8.51 -22.55
C HIS A 316 0.60 -7.92 -23.34
N ASP A 317 0.66 -6.60 -23.51
CA ASP A 317 1.72 -5.96 -24.30
C ASP A 317 3.11 -6.07 -23.65
N VAL A 318 3.19 -6.17 -22.32
CA VAL A 318 4.46 -6.45 -21.61
C VAL A 318 4.84 -7.92 -21.77
N PHE A 319 3.88 -8.84 -21.66
CA PHE A 319 4.13 -10.27 -21.86
C PHE A 319 4.58 -10.58 -23.28
N GLU A 320 3.90 -10.07 -24.31
CA GLU A 320 4.29 -10.26 -25.71
C GLU A 320 5.70 -9.74 -26.01
N LYS A 321 6.09 -8.61 -25.39
CA LYS A 321 7.39 -7.98 -25.66
C LYS A 321 8.54 -8.60 -24.88
N PHE A 322 8.32 -8.97 -23.61
CA PHE A 322 9.38 -9.35 -22.68
C PHE A 322 9.26 -10.79 -22.16
N ASN A 323 8.15 -11.48 -22.43
CA ASN A 323 7.78 -12.75 -21.81
C ASN A 323 7.77 -12.68 -20.27
N ILE A 324 7.32 -11.54 -19.74
CA ILE A 324 7.22 -11.27 -18.30
C ILE A 324 5.77 -10.99 -17.94
N ALA A 325 5.22 -11.79 -17.02
CA ALA A 325 3.90 -11.56 -16.46
C ALA A 325 3.99 -10.52 -15.33
N LEU A 326 3.27 -9.40 -15.48
CA LEU A 326 3.14 -8.42 -14.40
C LEU A 326 2.01 -8.81 -13.46
N GLU A 327 2.26 -8.71 -12.15
CA GLU A 327 1.25 -8.95 -11.12
C GLU A 327 0.71 -7.61 -10.59
N PRO A 328 -0.61 -7.38 -10.58
CA PRO A 328 -1.19 -6.20 -9.94
C PRO A 328 -0.87 -6.15 -8.43
N GLU A 329 -0.55 -4.97 -7.92
CA GLU A 329 -0.38 -4.67 -6.50
C GLU A 329 -1.71 -4.38 -5.75
N PRO A 330 -2.71 -3.67 -6.32
CA PRO A 330 -3.93 -3.35 -5.59
C PRO A 330 -4.81 -4.56 -5.38
N VAL A 331 -5.50 -4.58 -4.24
CA VAL A 331 -6.39 -5.69 -3.84
C VAL A 331 -7.71 -5.59 -4.60
N LEU A 332 -8.08 -6.63 -5.33
CA LEU A 332 -9.36 -6.74 -6.01
C LEU A 332 -10.41 -7.32 -5.06
N PHE A 333 -11.56 -6.66 -4.95
CA PHE A 333 -12.71 -7.14 -4.19
C PHE A 333 -13.85 -7.58 -5.12
N ASN A 334 -14.62 -8.59 -4.69
CA ASN A 334 -15.87 -8.98 -5.33
C ASN A 334 -17.10 -8.35 -4.66
N GLU A 335 -18.27 -8.59 -5.24
CA GLU A 335 -19.54 -8.03 -4.78
C GLU A 335 -19.93 -8.49 -3.37
N GLN A 336 -19.33 -9.55 -2.84
CA GLN A 336 -19.55 -10.04 -1.48
C GLN A 336 -18.52 -9.46 -0.49
N GLY A 337 -17.71 -8.49 -0.91
CA GLY A 337 -16.67 -7.85 -0.09
C GLY A 337 -15.47 -8.76 0.23
N LEU A 338 -15.30 -9.86 -0.50
CA LEU A 338 -14.16 -10.77 -0.36
C LEU A 338 -13.06 -10.40 -1.35
N ILE A 339 -11.82 -10.67 -0.96
CA ILE A 339 -10.67 -10.54 -1.85
C ILE A 339 -10.78 -11.58 -2.96
N HIS A 340 -10.55 -11.13 -4.19
CA HIS A 340 -10.69 -11.92 -5.41
C HIS A 340 -9.38 -11.90 -6.20
N SER A 341 -9.07 -13.01 -6.88
CA SER A 341 -7.87 -13.11 -7.70
C SER A 341 -7.99 -12.23 -8.94
N HIS A 342 -6.89 -11.60 -9.34
CA HIS A 342 -6.83 -10.89 -10.63
C HIS A 342 -6.81 -11.84 -11.83
N GLN A 343 -6.52 -13.13 -11.61
CA GLN A 343 -6.44 -14.15 -12.67
C GLN A 343 -7.80 -14.73 -13.04
N ASP A 344 -8.80 -14.58 -12.18
CA ASP A 344 -10.15 -15.08 -12.44
C ASP A 344 -10.87 -14.17 -13.44
N ASN A 345 -11.63 -14.75 -14.37
CA ASN A 345 -12.27 -14.04 -15.49
C ASN A 345 -13.43 -13.16 -15.04
#